data_AF-A0A5J5DI68-F1
#
_entry.id   AF-A0A5J5DI68-F1
#
_cell.length_a   1.000
_cell.length_b   1.000
_cell.length_c   1.000
_cell.angle_alpha   90.00
_cell.angle_beta   90.00
_cell.angle_gamma   90.00
#
_symmetry.space_group_name_H-M   'P 1'
#
loop_
_entity.id
_entity.type
_entity.pdbx_description
1 polymer ?
#
loop_
_entity_poly.entity_id
_entity_poly.type
_entity_poly.pdbx_seq_one_letter_code
_entity_poly.pdbx_strand_id
1 'polypeptide(L)'
;DTLVFCVLQLARYANEGLLQLGPLGSTTFLPDTKCLVDDGRGRTPRLKKCDAVSRKSQRLWDFTQNGPIISRDTGRCLEVEMSKDANFGLRLVVQRCS
;
A
#
# COMPACT_ATOMS: atom_id res chain seq x y z
N ASP A 1 -33.55 6.07 5.04
CA ASP A 1 -32.66 6.15 3.86
C ASP A 1 -31.21 6.24 4.27
N THR A 2 -30.65 5.09 4.66
CA THR A 2 -29.22 4.97 4.93
C THR A 2 -28.51 5.01 3.59
N LEU A 3 -28.02 6.20 3.22
CA LEU A 3 -27.00 6.35 2.19
C LEU A 3 -25.84 5.43 2.58
N VAL A 4 -25.81 4.26 1.94
CA VAL A 4 -24.60 3.45 1.84
C VAL A 4 -23.63 4.33 1.08
N PHE A 5 -22.82 5.10 1.81
CA PHE A 5 -21.56 5.57 1.30
C PHE A 5 -20.79 4.29 0.98
N CYS A 6 -20.82 3.87 -0.28
CA CYS A 6 -19.87 2.92 -0.79
C CYS A 6 -18.51 3.60 -0.63
N VAL A 7 -17.83 3.34 0.50
CA VAL A 7 -16.53 3.92 0.77
C VAL A 7 -15.56 3.22 -0.16
N LEU A 8 -15.37 3.79 -1.35
CA LEU A 8 -14.38 3.32 -2.30
C LEU A 8 -13.00 3.44 -1.64
N GLN A 9 -12.38 2.30 -1.35
CA GLN A 9 -10.97 2.27 -0.99
C GLN A 9 -10.15 2.44 -2.26
N LEU A 10 -9.68 3.66 -2.47
CA LEU A 10 -8.97 4.04 -3.67
C LEU A 10 -7.45 3.99 -3.42
N ALA A 11 -6.77 3.23 -4.26
CA ALA A 11 -5.32 3.18 -4.31
C ALA A 11 -4.85 3.64 -5.69
N ARG A 12 -3.77 4.42 -5.73
CA ARG A 12 -3.15 4.92 -6.95
C ARG A 12 -1.73 4.37 -7.04
N TYR A 13 -1.37 3.83 -8.20
CA TYR A 13 0.01 3.55 -8.56
C TYR A 13 0.54 4.67 -9.44
N ALA A 14 1.60 5.33 -9.01
CA ALA A 14 2.28 6.38 -9.78
C ALA A 14 3.43 5.80 -10.61
N ASN A 15 3.79 6.47 -11.71
CA ASN A 15 4.89 6.10 -12.61
C ASN A 15 6.24 6.04 -11.90
N GLU A 16 6.42 6.76 -10.79
CA GLU A 16 7.63 6.67 -9.98
C GLU A 16 7.74 5.34 -9.22
N GLY A 17 6.66 4.56 -9.15
CA GLY A 17 6.56 3.32 -8.38
C GLY A 17 5.92 3.49 -7.00
N LEU A 18 5.19 4.58 -6.77
CA LEU A 18 4.55 4.85 -5.47
C LEU A 18 3.14 4.26 -5.44
N LEU A 19 2.86 3.42 -4.45
CA LEU A 19 1.50 2.97 -4.15
C LEU A 19 0.91 3.88 -3.07
N GLN A 20 -0.08 4.69 -3.46
CA GLN A 20 -0.66 5.77 -2.68
C GLN A 20 -2.09 5.42 -2.27
N LEU A 21 -2.45 5.64 -1.01
CA LEU A 21 -3.77 5.38 -0.45
C LEU A 21 -4.33 6.65 0.19
N GLY A 22 -5.60 6.95 -0.09
CA GLY A 22 -6.31 8.11 0.45
C GLY A 22 -7.23 8.77 -0.57
N PRO A 23 -7.94 9.85 -0.19
CA PRO A 23 -8.82 10.58 -1.09
C PRO A 23 -8.05 11.14 -2.29
N LEU A 24 -8.55 10.90 -3.51
CA LEU A 24 -8.01 11.50 -4.74
C LEU A 24 -8.69 12.85 -4.99
N GLY A 25 -8.39 13.86 -4.17
CA GLY A 25 -8.84 15.23 -4.42
C GLY A 25 -7.71 16.10 -4.95
N SER A 26 -7.99 16.89 -5.99
CA SER A 26 -7.07 17.87 -6.58
C SER A 26 -6.90 19.14 -5.73
N THR A 27 -7.52 19.20 -4.56
CA THR A 27 -7.40 20.36 -3.66
C THR A 27 -6.19 20.16 -2.75
N THR A 28 -5.37 21.21 -2.65
CA THR A 28 -4.21 21.33 -1.76
C THR A 28 -4.54 21.10 -0.26
N PHE A 29 -5.83 20.96 0.05
CA PHE A 29 -6.40 20.76 1.38
C PHE A 29 -6.55 19.29 1.82
N LEU A 30 -6.18 18.31 0.99
CA LEU A 30 -6.29 16.88 1.33
C LEU A 30 -4.90 16.25 1.55
N PRO A 31 -4.29 16.43 2.74
CA PRO A 31 -2.93 15.95 3.08
C PRO A 31 -2.85 14.44 3.40
N ASP A 32 -3.91 13.68 3.14
CA ASP A 32 -4.06 12.35 3.71
C ASP A 32 -3.59 11.20 2.80
N THR A 33 -3.09 11.51 1.60
CA THR A 33 -2.50 10.48 0.74
C THR A 33 -1.21 9.95 1.36
N LYS A 34 -1.24 8.69 1.80
CA LYS A 34 -0.09 7.99 2.37
C LYS A 34 0.48 7.02 1.36
N CYS A 35 1.80 6.85 1.36
CA CYS A 35 2.46 5.80 0.61
C CYS A 35 2.47 4.50 1.42
N LEU A 36 2.28 3.38 0.74
CA LEU A 36 2.56 2.05 1.27
C LEU A 36 4.08 1.86 1.36
N VAL A 37 4.56 1.46 2.53
CA VAL A 37 5.99 1.34 2.84
C VAL A 37 6.28 -0.04 3.37
N ASP A 38 7.34 -0.63 2.84
CA ASP A 38 7.98 -1.80 3.39
C ASP A 38 9.26 -1.41 4.14
N ASP A 39 9.30 -1.66 5.45
CA ASP A 39 10.46 -1.32 6.30
C ASP A 39 11.45 -2.48 6.50
N GLY A 40 11.20 -3.65 5.91
CA GLY A 40 12.08 -4.81 6.04
C GLY A 40 11.99 -5.56 7.37
N ARG A 41 11.30 -5.00 8.38
CA ARG A 41 11.34 -5.52 9.77
C ARG A 41 10.15 -6.39 10.13
N GLY A 42 9.14 -6.46 9.27
CA GLY A 42 7.96 -7.27 9.48
C GLY A 42 7.30 -7.72 8.20
N ARG A 43 6.22 -8.48 8.36
CA ARG A 43 5.35 -8.92 7.28
C ARG A 43 4.20 -7.96 7.02
N THR A 44 4.01 -6.91 7.82
CA THR A 44 2.89 -5.98 7.64
C THR A 44 3.39 -4.66 7.07
N PRO A 45 2.93 -4.26 5.87
CA PRO A 45 3.32 -2.99 5.31
C PRO A 45 2.71 -1.83 6.11
N ARG A 46 3.36 -0.66 6.07
CA ARG A 46 2.97 0.52 6.84
C ARG A 46 2.50 1.63 5.92
N LEU A 47 1.57 2.46 6.39
CA LEU A 47 1.20 3.70 5.71
C LEU A 47 1.91 4.88 6.34
N LYS A 48 2.70 5.60 5.54
CA LYS A 48 3.43 6.80 5.97
C LYS A 48 3.24 7.91 4.96
N LYS A 49 3.43 9.17 5.39
CA LYS A 49 3.54 10.28 4.43
C LYS A 49 4.72 9.99 3.51
N CYS A 50 4.51 10.13 2.20
CA CYS A 50 5.51 9.75 1.20
C CYS A 50 6.85 10.47 1.41
N ASP A 51 6.80 11.75 1.79
CA ASP A 51 7.99 12.59 2.04
C ASP A 51 8.67 12.30 3.39
N ALA A 52 7.96 11.70 4.35
CA ALA A 52 8.50 11.34 5.65
C ALA A 52 9.35 10.06 5.63
N VAL A 53 9.39 9.35 4.51
CA VAL A 53 10.20 8.13 4.34
C VAL A 53 11.60 8.56 3.89
N SER A 54 12.58 8.45 4.78
CA SER A 54 13.97 8.81 4.50
C SER A 54 14.57 7.97 3.36
N ARG A 55 14.36 6.66 3.40
CA ARG A 55 14.84 5.74 2.37
C ARG A 55 13.81 5.56 1.26
N LYS A 56 14.06 6.18 0.10
CA LYS A 56 13.11 6.16 -1.03
C LYS A 56 12.73 4.76 -1.49
N SER A 57 13.66 3.81 -1.55
CA SER A 57 13.39 2.43 -1.99
C SER A 57 12.29 1.74 -1.18
N GLN A 58 12.14 2.05 0.11
CA GLN A 58 11.14 1.45 1.01
C GLN A 58 9.68 1.78 0.64
N ARG A 59 9.46 2.87 -0.09
CA ARG A 59 8.13 3.28 -0.57
C ARG A 59 7.90 2.96 -2.04
N LEU A 60 8.88 2.35 -2.72
CA LEU A 60 8.81 2.03 -4.14
C LEU A 60 8.42 0.58 -4.35
N TRP A 61 7.49 0.38 -5.28
CA TRP A 61 6.93 -0.90 -5.65
C TRP A 61 7.02 -1.08 -7.16
N ASP A 62 7.48 -2.24 -7.58
CA ASP A 62 7.37 -2.69 -8.97
C ASP A 62 6.01 -3.34 -9.16
N PHE A 63 5.23 -2.74 -10.06
CA PHE A 63 3.92 -3.25 -10.46
C PHE A 63 3.99 -3.72 -11.90
N THR A 64 3.64 -4.98 -12.11
CA THR A 64 3.44 -5.57 -13.44
C THR A 64 2.02 -6.09 -13.54
N GLN A 65 1.33 -5.82 -14.65
CA GLN A 65 0.00 -6.38 -14.88
C GLN A 65 0.06 -7.91 -14.81
N ASN A 66 -0.87 -8.50 -14.06
CA ASN A 66 -0.95 -9.95 -13.82
C ASN A 66 0.29 -10.57 -13.16
N GLY A 67 1.21 -9.75 -12.65
CA GLY A 67 2.38 -10.21 -11.93
C GLY A 67 2.35 -9.79 -10.46
N PRO A 68 3.35 -10.20 -9.68
CA PRO A 68 3.46 -9.82 -8.29
C PRO A 68 3.78 -8.32 -8.14
N ILE A 69 3.38 -7.75 -7.00
CA ILE A 69 3.79 -6.40 -6.61
C ILE A 69 5.01 -6.52 -5.71
N ILE A 70 6.17 -6.06 -6.17
CA ILE A 70 7.45 -6.31 -5.49
C ILE A 70 7.98 -5.03 -4.83
N SER A 71 8.40 -5.12 -3.58
CA SER A 71 9.12 -4.04 -2.88
C SER A 71 10.51 -3.86 -3.48
N ARG A 72 10.83 -2.66 -3.99
CA ARG A 72 12.16 -2.37 -4.54
C ARG A 72 13.27 -2.38 -3.51
N ASP A 73 12.95 -2.19 -2.22
CA ASP A 73 13.96 -2.20 -1.16
C ASP A 73 14.37 -3.63 -0.77
N THR A 74 13.41 -4.53 -0.64
CA THR A 74 13.64 -5.87 -0.07
C THR A 74 13.48 -7.02 -1.06
N GLY A 75 12.95 -6.76 -2.26
CA GLY A 75 12.63 -7.79 -3.26
C GLY A 75 11.50 -8.73 -2.83
N ARG A 76 10.75 -8.38 -1.77
CA ARG A 76 9.60 -9.17 -1.27
C ARG A 76 8.31 -8.76 -1.96
N CYS A 77 7.39 -9.71 -2.05
CA CYS A 77 6.09 -9.53 -2.69
C CYS A 77 5.03 -9.08 -1.69
N LEU A 78 4.16 -8.18 -2.15
CA LEU A 78 2.94 -7.77 -1.47
C LEU A 78 1.83 -8.78 -1.82
N GLU A 79 1.39 -9.53 -0.83
CA GLU A 79 0.43 -10.63 -0.96
C GLU A 79 -0.67 -10.54 0.10
N VAL A 80 -1.69 -11.36 -0.04
CA VAL A 80 -2.80 -11.45 0.93
C VAL A 80 -2.76 -12.85 1.55
N GLU A 81 -2.74 -12.92 2.88
CA GLU A 81 -2.84 -14.17 3.63
C GLU A 81 -4.18 -14.27 4.37
N MET A 82 -4.60 -15.50 4.65
CA MET A 82 -5.69 -15.71 5.60
C MET A 82 -5.16 -15.51 7.03
N SER A 83 -5.85 -14.69 7.82
CA SER A 83 -5.48 -14.40 9.20
C SER A 83 -6.70 -14.40 10.09
N LYS A 84 -6.68 -15.23 11.13
CA LYS A 84 -7.77 -15.32 12.13
C LYS A 84 -7.96 -14.02 12.93
N ASP A 85 -6.94 -13.17 12.96
CA ASP A 85 -6.92 -11.92 13.72
C ASP A 85 -7.37 -10.71 12.89
N ALA A 86 -7.75 -10.91 11.62
CA ALA A 86 -8.20 -9.83 10.74
C ALA A 86 -9.73 -9.75 10.68
N ASN A 87 -10.26 -8.52 10.59
CA ASN A 87 -11.70 -8.22 10.59
C ASN A 87 -12.53 -8.94 9.49
N PHE A 88 -11.86 -9.50 8.48
CA PHE A 88 -12.49 -10.25 7.39
C PHE A 88 -11.74 -11.55 7.06
N GLY A 89 -10.90 -12.04 7.97
CA GLY A 89 -10.09 -13.23 7.74
C GLY A 89 -8.95 -13.05 6.75
N LEU A 90 -8.74 -11.84 6.20
CA LEU A 90 -7.72 -11.52 5.20
C LEU A 90 -6.78 -10.43 5.72
N ARG A 91 -5.48 -10.61 5.51
CA ARG A 91 -4.45 -9.65 5.89
C ARG A 91 -3.49 -9.39 4.74
N LEU A 92 -3.26 -8.11 4.47
CA LEU A 92 -2.21 -7.68 3.55
C LEU A 92 -0.83 -7.89 4.20
N VAL A 93 0.05 -8.60 3.51
CA VAL A 93 1.38 -8.96 4.00
C VAL A 93 2.47 -8.76 2.96
N VAL A 94 3.70 -8.59 3.43
CA VAL A 94 4.92 -8.54 2.63
C VAL A 94 5.76 -9.78 2.96
N GLN A 95 5.93 -10.66 1.99
CA GLN A 95 6.61 -11.94 2.17
C GLN A 95 7.48 -12.32 0.97
N ARG A 96 8.21 -13.43 1.06
CA ARG A 96 8.96 -13.93 -0.10
C ARG A 96 7.97 -14.25 -1.22
N CYS A 97 8.30 -13.83 -2.43
CA CYS A 97 7.51 -14.09 -3.62
C CYS A 97 7.31 -15.60 -3.81
N SER A 98 6.09 -15.99 -4.18
CA SER A 98 5.69 -17.37 -4.50
C SER A 98 5.69 -17.65 -6.00
#